data_AF-A0A6I2G9B0-F1
#
_entry.id   AF-A0A6I2G9B0-F1
#
_cell.length_a   1.000
_cell.length_b   1.000
_cell.length_c   1.000
_cell.angle_alpha   90.00
_cell.angle_beta   90.00
_cell.angle_gamma   90.00
#
_symmetry.space_group_name_H-M   'P 1'
#
loop_
_entity.id
_entity.type
_entity.pdbx_description
1 polymer ?
#
loop_
_entity_poly.entity_id
_entity_poly.type
_entity_poly.pdbx_seq_one_letter_code
_entity_poly.pdbx_strand_id
1 'polypeptide(L)'
;MLYYQAVCHGEFGKTPPFTLFVTTDRSQDALVWNQGIQMWQYDPARVVRFTADYKNDDRYEAVDRVTAEKFARELAADGSSVSELPSEGWIEWFFRWKGDPPDHEDVSWNDDLHVRDLEKKAAQDDS
;
A
#
# COMPACT_ATOMS: atom_id res chain seq x y z
N MET A 1 9.71 1.97 9.25
CA MET A 1 9.58 0.63 8.65
C MET A 1 8.15 0.48 8.15
N LEU A 2 7.96 -0.09 6.97
CA LEU A 2 6.61 -0.38 6.46
C LEU A 2 6.11 -1.71 7.03
N TYR A 3 4.81 -1.76 7.34
CA TYR A 3 4.14 -2.98 7.78
C TYR A 3 2.98 -3.28 6.85
N TYR A 4 2.89 -4.53 6.43
CA TYR A 4 1.83 -5.03 5.56
C TYR A 4 0.88 -5.89 6.38
N GLN A 5 -0.40 -5.55 6.36
CA GLN A 5 -1.43 -6.29 7.07
C GLN A 5 -2.44 -6.80 6.05
N ALA A 6 -2.58 -8.12 6.00
CA ALA A 6 -3.61 -8.75 5.20
C ALA A 6 -4.87 -8.90 6.03
N VAL A 7 -5.99 -8.47 5.48
CA VAL A 7 -7.24 -8.35 6.22
C VAL A 7 -8.30 -9.21 5.55
N CYS A 8 -8.99 -10.05 6.31
CA CYS A 8 -9.97 -11.01 5.85
C CYS A 8 -11.41 -10.66 6.30
N HIS A 9 -12.40 -11.21 5.59
CA HIS A 9 -13.81 -10.98 5.93
C HIS A 9 -14.19 -11.58 7.29
N GLY A 10 -13.56 -12.69 7.65
CA GLY A 10 -13.63 -13.29 8.98
C GLY A 10 -12.22 -13.59 9.46
N GLU A 11 -12.05 -14.73 10.12
CA GLU A 11 -10.75 -15.14 10.68
C GLU A 11 -9.68 -15.30 9.59
N PHE A 12 -8.49 -14.76 9.87
CA PHE A 12 -7.32 -14.88 9.03
C PHE A 12 -6.91 -16.35 8.88
N GLY A 13 -6.44 -16.74 7.69
CA GLY A 13 -6.12 -18.14 7.36
C GLY A 13 -7.33 -19.06 7.13
N LYS A 14 -8.54 -18.68 7.55
CA LYS A 14 -9.79 -19.41 7.24
C LYS A 14 -10.61 -18.76 6.14
N THR A 15 -10.50 -17.45 6.01
CA THR A 15 -11.21 -16.67 4.98
C THR A 15 -10.21 -15.98 4.07
N PRO A 16 -10.54 -15.80 2.77
CA PRO A 16 -9.65 -15.13 1.85
C PRO A 16 -9.44 -13.66 2.26
N PRO A 17 -8.26 -13.09 1.97
CA PRO A 17 -8.02 -11.66 2.12
C PRO A 17 -9.04 -10.84 1.32
N PHE A 18 -9.55 -9.77 1.90
CA PHE A 18 -10.44 -8.82 1.25
C PHE A 18 -9.78 -7.46 1.03
N THR A 19 -8.75 -7.10 1.79
CA THR A 19 -8.00 -5.86 1.59
C THR A 19 -6.61 -6.02 2.18
N LEU A 20 -5.77 -5.04 1.88
CA LEU A 20 -4.43 -4.89 2.41
C LEU A 20 -4.31 -3.51 3.02
N PHE A 21 -3.73 -3.44 4.22
CA PHE A 21 -3.27 -2.19 4.81
C PHE A 21 -1.75 -2.14 4.75
N VAL A 22 -1.23 -0.97 4.40
CA VAL A 22 0.19 -0.64 4.55
C VAL A 22 0.29 0.50 5.53
N THR A 23 1.06 0.32 6.58
CA THR A 23 1.28 1.32 7.63
C THR A 23 2.76 1.54 7.85
N THR A 24 3.10 2.52 8.68
CA THR A 24 4.47 2.83 9.09
C THR A 24 4.53 3.07 10.59
N ASP A 25 5.67 2.79 11.23
CA ASP A 25 5.93 3.15 12.64
C ASP A 25 6.22 4.65 12.82
N ARG A 26 6.55 5.36 11.74
CA ARG A 26 6.97 6.77 11.78
C ARG A 26 5.80 7.75 11.98
N SER A 27 4.58 7.31 11.70
CA SER A 27 3.37 8.15 11.69
C SER A 27 2.11 7.27 11.72
N GLN A 28 0.93 7.88 11.76
CA GLN A 28 -0.34 7.17 11.60
C GLN A 28 -0.78 7.03 10.15
N ASP A 29 0.14 7.22 9.19
CA ASP A 29 -0.19 7.20 7.77
C ASP A 29 -0.46 5.78 7.31
N ALA A 30 -1.46 5.62 6.44
CA ALA A 30 -1.80 4.31 5.92
C ALA A 30 -2.31 4.36 4.49
N LEU A 31 -1.92 3.33 3.74
CA LEU A 31 -2.43 3.02 2.42
C LEU A 31 -3.34 1.79 2.52
N VAL A 32 -4.48 1.83 1.85
CA VAL A 32 -5.49 0.77 1.88
C VAL A 32 -5.84 0.38 0.46
N TRP A 33 -5.89 -0.92 0.17
CA TRP A 33 -6.47 -1.37 -1.09
C TRP A 33 -7.99 -1.24 -1.05
N ASN A 34 -8.55 -0.28 -1.79
CA ASN A 34 -9.98 -0.07 -1.83
C ASN A 34 -10.63 -0.94 -2.91
N GLN A 35 -11.30 -2.01 -2.46
CA GLN A 35 -12.04 -2.93 -3.32
C GLN A 35 -13.14 -2.28 -4.16
N GLY A 36 -13.81 -1.24 -3.66
CA GLY A 36 -14.94 -0.63 -4.34
C GLY A 36 -14.55 0.13 -5.61
N ILE A 37 -13.35 0.69 -5.61
CA ILE A 37 -12.79 1.48 -6.73
C ILE A 37 -11.53 0.83 -7.34
N GLN A 38 -11.15 -0.36 -6.87
CA GLN A 38 -10.01 -1.15 -7.34
C GLN A 38 -8.69 -0.34 -7.41
N MET A 39 -8.38 0.41 -6.35
CA MET A 39 -7.16 1.22 -6.27
C MET A 39 -6.64 1.38 -4.83
N TRP A 40 -5.33 1.64 -4.72
CA TRP A 40 -4.71 2.06 -3.48
C TRP A 40 -5.20 3.46 -3.08
N GLN A 41 -5.57 3.60 -1.81
CA GLN A 41 -6.12 4.84 -1.26
C GLN A 41 -5.42 5.20 0.04
N TYR A 42 -5.06 6.47 0.19
CA TYR A 42 -4.66 7.02 1.48
C TYR A 42 -5.86 7.10 2.42
N ASP A 43 -5.90 6.27 3.46
CA ASP A 43 -7.00 6.25 4.44
C ASP A 43 -6.54 5.77 5.83
N PRO A 44 -5.75 6.60 6.55
CA PRO A 44 -5.28 6.28 7.89
C PRO A 44 -6.43 6.11 8.90
N ALA A 45 -7.51 6.87 8.74
CA ALA A 45 -8.66 6.82 9.64
C ALA A 45 -9.37 5.46 9.59
N ARG A 46 -9.48 4.85 8.40
CA ARG A 46 -10.04 3.51 8.24
C ARG A 46 -9.20 2.45 8.94
N VAL A 47 -7.87 2.50 8.80
CA VAL A 47 -6.98 1.53 9.45
C VAL A 47 -7.09 1.64 10.97
N VAL A 48 -7.00 2.85 11.52
CA VAL A 48 -7.12 3.09 12.98
C VAL A 48 -8.47 2.61 13.52
N ARG A 49 -9.57 2.92 12.85
CA ARG A 49 -10.91 2.46 13.28
C ARG A 49 -11.04 0.94 13.22
N PHE A 50 -10.46 0.32 12.20
CA PHE A 50 -10.53 -1.13 12.02
C PHE A 50 -9.73 -1.87 13.08
N THR A 51 -8.50 -1.45 13.36
CA THR A 51 -7.60 -2.10 14.32
C THR A 51 -7.94 -1.79 15.77
N ALA A 52 -8.68 -0.71 16.05
CA ALA A 52 -9.16 -0.40 17.39
C ALA A 52 -10.39 -1.21 17.83
N ASP A 53 -11.08 -1.88 16.89
CA ASP A 53 -12.23 -2.73 17.20
C ASP A 53 -11.75 -4.17 17.47
N TYR A 54 -11.79 -4.58 18.74
CA TYR A 54 -11.37 -5.89 19.23
C TYR A 54 -12.05 -7.07 18.53
N LYS A 55 -13.21 -6.86 17.89
CA LYS A 55 -13.88 -7.89 17.09
C LYS A 55 -13.16 -8.20 15.78
N ASN A 56 -12.16 -7.40 15.43
CA ASN A 56 -11.36 -7.60 14.23
C ASN A 56 -9.98 -8.20 14.53
N ASP A 57 -9.61 -8.45 15.79
CA ASP A 57 -8.27 -8.91 16.16
C ASP A 57 -7.85 -10.21 15.46
N ASP A 58 -8.81 -11.08 15.15
CA ASP A 58 -8.60 -12.34 14.43
C ASP A 58 -8.70 -12.20 12.90
N ARG A 59 -9.04 -11.00 12.40
CA ARG A 59 -9.35 -10.74 10.99
C ARG A 59 -8.18 -10.17 10.21
N TYR A 60 -7.07 -9.85 10.85
CA TYR A 60 -5.89 -9.33 10.16
C TYR A 60 -4.62 -9.90 10.75
N GLU A 61 -3.62 -10.10 9.90
CA GLU A 61 -2.31 -10.55 10.32
C GLU A 61 -1.22 -9.76 9.59
N ALA A 62 -0.10 -9.54 10.27
CA ALA A 62 1.08 -8.96 9.65
C ALA A 62 1.71 -9.99 8.71
N VAL A 63 1.97 -9.59 7.48
CA VAL A 63 2.57 -10.44 6.45
C VAL A 63 3.84 -9.79 5.91
N ASP A 64 4.69 -10.59 5.27
CA ASP A 64 5.85 -10.05 4.56
C ASP A 64 5.43 -9.36 3.24
N ARG A 65 6.35 -8.56 2.69
CA ARG A 65 6.17 -7.84 1.43
C ARG A 65 5.76 -8.76 0.29
N VAL A 66 6.43 -9.91 0.17
CA VAL A 66 6.23 -10.87 -0.93
C VAL A 66 4.80 -11.43 -0.92
N THR A 67 4.31 -11.77 0.27
CA THR A 67 2.94 -12.23 0.49
C THR A 67 1.94 -11.11 0.23
N ALA A 68 2.23 -9.89 0.67
CA ALA A 68 1.38 -8.73 0.40
C ALA A 68 1.27 -8.42 -1.11
N GLU A 69 2.35 -8.53 -1.88
CA GLU A 69 2.29 -8.38 -3.35
C GLU A 69 1.44 -9.46 -4.01
N LYS A 70 1.58 -10.71 -3.54
CA LYS A 70 0.77 -11.81 -4.04
C LYS A 70 -0.71 -11.54 -3.80
N PHE A 71 -1.07 -11.11 -2.59
CA PHE A 71 -2.44 -10.74 -2.27
C PHE A 71 -2.93 -9.53 -3.08
N ALA A 72 -2.10 -8.50 -3.29
CA ALA A 72 -2.48 -7.35 -4.09
C ALA A 72 -2.88 -7.76 -5.52
N ARG A 73 -2.11 -8.67 -6.12
CA ARG A 73 -2.42 -9.27 -7.43
C ARG A 73 -3.68 -10.14 -7.42
N GLU A 74 -3.92 -10.89 -6.34
CA GLU A 74 -5.14 -11.71 -6.19
C GLU A 74 -6.41 -10.87 -5.97
N LEU A 75 -6.28 -9.71 -5.33
CA LEU A 75 -7.38 -8.79 -5.06
C LEU A 75 -7.82 -7.98 -6.30
N ALA A 76 -7.00 -7.95 -7.33
CA ALA A 76 -7.28 -7.28 -8.59
C ALA A 76 -8.33 -8.03 -9.41
N ALA A 77 -9.43 -7.38 -9.75
CA ALA A 77 -10.47 -8.02 -10.56
C ALA A 77 -10.03 -8.37 -12.00
N ASP A 78 -9.06 -7.64 -12.56
CA ASP A 78 -8.65 -7.72 -13.96
C ASP A 78 -7.15 -8.05 -14.17
N GLY A 79 -6.39 -8.19 -13.09
CA GLY A 79 -4.93 -8.37 -13.15
C GLY A 79 -4.17 -7.16 -13.71
N SER A 80 -4.77 -5.96 -13.72
CA SER A 80 -4.15 -4.72 -14.18
C SER A 80 -2.98 -4.32 -13.28
N SER A 81 -1.92 -3.72 -13.86
CA SER A 81 -0.73 -3.25 -13.11
C SER A 81 -1.05 -2.21 -12.03
N VAL A 82 -2.22 -1.56 -12.11
CA VAL A 82 -2.74 -0.63 -11.08
C VAL A 82 -2.95 -1.32 -9.72
N SER A 83 -3.08 -2.65 -9.74
CA SER A 83 -3.28 -3.47 -8.54
C SER A 83 -1.99 -3.95 -7.88
N GLU A 84 -0.82 -3.69 -8.48
CA GLU A 84 0.44 -4.02 -7.84
C GLU A 84 0.63 -3.17 -6.58
N LEU A 85 1.18 -3.79 -5.54
CA LEU A 85 1.50 -3.08 -4.31
C LEU A 85 2.68 -2.13 -4.59
N PRO A 86 2.55 -0.80 -4.38
CA PRO A 86 3.57 0.16 -4.78
C PRO A 86 4.92 -0.11 -4.11
N SER A 87 6.00 0.33 -4.75
CA SER A 87 7.35 0.21 -4.19
C SER A 87 7.47 0.92 -2.84
N GLU A 88 8.36 0.41 -1.97
CA GLU A 88 8.53 0.98 -0.63
C GLU A 88 8.99 2.44 -0.67
N GLY A 89 9.87 2.79 -1.61
CA GLY A 89 10.33 4.16 -1.82
C GLY A 89 9.19 5.11 -2.17
N TRP A 90 8.27 4.66 -3.03
CA TRP A 90 7.07 5.44 -3.37
C TRP A 90 6.14 5.60 -2.16
N ILE A 91 5.88 4.53 -1.40
CA ILE A 91 5.01 4.58 -0.21
C ILE A 91 5.59 5.54 0.84
N GLU A 92 6.89 5.44 1.10
CA GLU A 92 7.57 6.34 2.03
C GLU A 92 7.52 7.79 1.56
N TRP A 93 7.75 8.06 0.27
CA TRP A 93 7.62 9.39 -0.30
C TRP A 93 6.18 9.91 -0.18
N PHE A 94 5.19 9.09 -0.52
CA PHE A 94 3.77 9.45 -0.47
C PHE A 94 3.29 9.77 0.96
N PHE A 95 3.75 9.01 1.96
CA PHE A 95 3.46 9.28 3.36
C PHE A 95 4.07 10.60 3.86
N ARG A 96 5.25 11.00 3.36
CA ARG A 96 5.83 12.33 3.70
C ARG A 96 4.90 13.48 3.30
N TRP A 97 4.14 13.30 2.23
CA TRP A 97 3.20 14.29 1.70
C TRP A 97 1.76 14.08 2.17
N LYS A 98 1.50 13.17 3.11
CA LYS A 98 0.15 12.89 3.62
C LYS A 98 -0.87 12.56 2.52
N GLY A 99 -0.38 11.99 1.42
CA GLY A 99 -1.19 11.64 0.26
C GLY A 99 -1.46 12.79 -0.72
N ASP A 100 -0.88 13.97 -0.52
CA ASP A 100 -1.03 15.14 -1.39
C ASP A 100 0.35 15.64 -1.88
N PRO A 101 0.99 14.92 -2.82
CA PRO A 101 2.29 15.32 -3.33
C PRO A 101 2.19 16.62 -4.14
N PRO A 102 3.20 17.51 -4.07
CA PRO A 102 3.18 18.77 -4.82
C PRO A 102 3.09 18.49 -6.33
N ASP A 103 2.11 19.12 -6.98
CA ASP A 103 1.73 18.97 -8.40
C ASP A 103 2.92 18.66 -9.32
N HIS A 104 3.07 17.39 -9.66
CA HIS A 104 3.61 17.00 -10.95
C HIS A 104 2.43 16.46 -11.76
N GLU A 105 2.06 17.21 -12.80
CA GLU A 105 1.08 16.84 -13.82
C GLU A 105 1.52 15.54 -14.53
N ASP A 106 1.25 14.38 -13.95
CA ASP A 106 0.97 13.11 -14.63
C ASP A 106 0.75 11.99 -13.60
N VAL A 107 -0.46 11.89 -13.06
CA VAL A 107 -0.91 10.72 -12.26
C VAL A 107 -1.33 9.60 -13.22
N SER A 108 -0.40 9.19 -14.08
CA SER A 108 -0.49 7.95 -14.83
C SER A 108 0.31 6.91 -14.03
N TRP A 109 -0.38 6.22 -13.13
CA TRP A 109 -0.14 4.93 -12.42
C TRP A 109 1.04 4.00 -12.83
N ASN A 110 2.20 4.53 -13.22
CA ASN A 110 3.32 3.81 -13.83
C ASN A 110 4.68 4.32 -13.29
N ASP A 111 4.71 4.65 -11.99
CA ASP A 111 5.84 5.32 -11.33
C ASP A 111 7.01 4.42 -10.95
N ASP A 112 6.92 3.11 -11.17
CA ASP A 112 8.06 2.22 -11.00
C ASP A 112 9.19 2.50 -12.01
N LEU A 113 8.89 3.21 -13.12
CA LEU A 113 9.90 3.75 -14.03
C LEU A 113 10.46 5.11 -13.57
N HIS A 114 9.62 5.97 -12.98
CA HIS A 114 10.03 7.33 -12.63
C HIS A 114 10.96 7.36 -11.42
N VAL A 115 10.71 6.53 -10.41
CA VAL A 115 11.60 6.40 -9.24
C VAL A 115 12.98 5.88 -9.66
N ARG A 116 13.04 4.91 -10.58
CA ARG A 116 14.30 4.37 -11.11
C ARG A 116 15.11 5.39 -11.92
N ASP A 117 14.44 6.29 -12.64
CA ASP A 117 15.12 7.34 -13.40
C ASP A 117 15.67 8.47 -12.51
N LEU A 118 15.00 8.76 -11.39
CA LEU A 118 15.50 9.68 -10.37
C LEU A 118 16.74 9.11 -9.64
N GLU A 119 16.72 7.83 -9.29
CA GLU A 119 17.88 7.16 -8.67
C GLU A 119 19.09 7.09 -9.62
N LYS A 120 18.86 6.88 -10.92
CA LYS A 120 19.95 6.89 -11.93
C LYS A 120 20.56 8.27 -12.13
N LYS A 121 19.75 9.33 -12.14
CA LYS A 121 20.26 10.71 -12.27
C LYS A 121 21.08 11.13 -11.05
N ALA A 122 20.63 10.79 -9.85
CA ALA A 122 21.37 11.07 -8.63
C ALA A 122 22.74 10.38 -8.58
N ALA A 123 22.87 9.18 -9.16
CA ALA A 123 24.14 8.45 -9.23
C ALA A 123 25.12 8.97 -10.30
N GLN A 124 24.68 9.85 -11.20
CA GLN A 124 25.47 10.33 -12.34
C GLN A 124 26.03 11.74 -12.12
N ASP A 125 25.49 12.49 -11.16
CA ASP A 125 25.99 13.82 -10.75
C ASP A 125 27.10 13.76 -9.68
N ASP A 126 27.40 12.57 -9.14
CA ASP A 126 28.44 12.32 -8.13
C ASP A 126 29.74 11.71 -8.71
N SER A 127 29.94 11.77 -10.05
CA SER A 127 31.11 11.21 -10.74
C SER A 127 31.83 12.17 -11.67
#